data_AF-A0A969FPD4-F1
#
_entry.id   AF-A0A969FPD4-F1
#
_cell.length_a   1.000
_cell.length_b   1.000
_cell.length_c   1.000
_cell.angle_alpha   90.00
_cell.angle_beta   90.00
_cell.angle_gamma   90.00
#
_symmetry.space_group_name_H-M   'P 1'
#
loop_
_entity.id
_entity.type
_entity.pdbx_description
1 polymer ?
#
loop_
_entity_poly.entity_id
_entity_poly.type
_entity_poly.pdbx_seq_one_letter_code
_entity_poly.pdbx_strand_id
1 'polypeptide(L)' 'PRPLDGGRYERVRSLGRLRRSFETILDELRAQYSMAYTPPPPRAGETWRTVQVRVDVPGATARTREGYFLR' A
#
# COMPACT_ATOMS: atom_id res chain seq x y z
N PRO A 1 15.05 -5.06 -2.08
CA PRO A 1 13.97 -5.12 -1.07
C PRO A 1 13.40 -3.72 -0.81
N ARG A 2 12.21 -3.43 -1.34
CA ARG A 2 11.57 -2.11 -1.26
C ARG A 2 10.68 -2.08 -0.01
N PRO A 3 10.76 -1.06 0.86
CA PRO A 3 9.88 -0.98 2.02
C PRO A 3 8.44 -0.76 1.53
N LEU A 4 7.56 -1.68 1.91
CA LEU A 4 6.12 -1.44 1.95
C LEU A 4 5.94 -0.41 3.08
N ASP A 5 5.27 0.69 2.80
CA ASP A 5 5.16 1.93 3.59
C ASP A 5 4.73 1.75 5.05
N GLY A 6 5.68 1.31 5.89
CA GLY A 6 5.58 1.21 7.35
C GLY A 6 6.01 2.48 8.08
N GLY A 7 5.47 3.63 7.68
CA GLY A 7 5.69 4.92 8.33
C GLY A 7 6.77 5.79 7.68
N ARG A 8 6.48 7.08 7.56
CA ARG A 8 7.37 8.11 7.01
C ARG A 8 7.85 9.02 8.15
N TYR A 9 9.16 9.05 8.40
CA TYR A 9 9.75 9.97 9.38
C TYR A 9 10.05 11.32 8.73
N GLU A 10 9.34 12.37 9.16
CA GLU A 10 9.53 13.74 8.70
C GLU A 10 10.15 14.58 9.83
N ARG A 11 11.41 14.99 9.68
CA ARG A 11 12.06 15.92 10.63
C ARG A 11 11.65 17.35 10.32
N VAL A 12 10.64 17.85 11.02
CA VAL A 12 10.14 19.22 10.84
C VAL A 12 10.94 20.22 11.69
N ARG A 13 11.54 21.24 11.06
CA ARG A 13 12.32 22.31 11.72
C ARG A 13 11.55 23.64 11.93
N SER A 14 10.22 23.66 11.69
CA SER A 14 9.39 24.88 11.87
C SER A 14 7.90 24.54 12.00
N LEU A 15 7.18 25.19 12.92
CA LEU A 15 5.73 25.00 13.19
C LEU A 15 4.83 25.04 11.93
N GLY A 16 5.07 25.96 10.99
CA GLY A 16 4.28 26.05 9.75
C GLY A 16 4.47 24.87 8.79
N ARG A 17 5.59 24.13 8.87
CA ARG A 17 5.78 22.88 8.13
C ARG A 17 5.06 21.72 8.80
N LEU A 18 4.90 21.74 10.13
CA LEU A 18 4.28 20.66 10.88
C LEU A 18 2.81 20.49 10.48
N ARG A 19 2.07 21.60 10.37
CA ARG A 19 0.67 21.58 9.93
C ARG A 19 0.52 20.96 8.54
N ARG A 20 1.33 21.40 7.58
CA ARG A 20 1.32 20.87 6.21
C ARG A 20 1.68 19.38 6.15
N SER A 21 2.72 18.96 6.88
CA SER A 21 3.07 17.53 6.98
C SER A 21 1.94 16.71 7.58
N PHE A 22 1.23 17.23 8.59
CA PHE A 22 0.05 16.59 9.18
C PHE A 22 -1.10 16.47 8.17
N GLU A 23 -1.41 17.52 7.42
CA GLU A 23 -2.43 17.50 6.36
C GLU A 23 -2.10 16.44 5.30
N THR A 24 -0.83 16.37 4.84
CA THR A 24 -0.39 15.33 3.89
C THR A 24 -0.56 13.92 4.45
N ILE A 25 -0.20 13.68 5.71
CA ILE A 25 -0.37 12.36 6.33
C ILE A 25 -1.86 11.99 6.44
N LEU A 26 -2.72 12.95 6.80
CA LEU A 26 -4.16 12.70 6.87
C LEU A 26 -4.76 12.36 5.50
N ASP A 27 -4.31 13.02 4.44
CA ASP A 27 -4.75 12.72 3.08
C ASP A 27 -4.24 11.35 2.61
N GLU A 28 -3.00 10.97 2.96
CA GLU A 28 -2.47 9.63 2.69
C GLU A 28 -3.24 8.54 3.46
N LEU A 29 -3.53 8.76 4.75
CA LEU A 29 -4.25 7.80 5.58
C LEU A 29 -5.69 7.56 5.10
N ARG A 30 -6.37 8.59 4.60
CA ARG A 30 -7.72 8.46 4.02
C ARG A 30 -7.74 7.58 2.75
N ALA A 31 -6.61 7.48 2.05
CA ALA A 31 -6.48 6.69 0.84
C ALA A 31 -5.96 5.25 1.11
N GLN A 32 -5.82 4.85 2.37
CA GLN A 32 -5.39 3.50 2.73
C GLN A 32 -6.59 2.57 2.90
N TYR A 33 -6.64 1.51 2.08
CA TYR A 33 -7.71 0.53 2.09
C TYR A 33 -7.17 -0.86 2.40
N SER A 34 -7.89 -1.60 3.25
CA SER A 34 -7.64 -3.02 3.52
C SER A 34 -8.58 -3.88 2.70
N MET A 35 -8.03 -4.84 1.96
CA MET A 35 -8.80 -5.81 1.18
C MET A 35 -8.42 -7.23 1.59
N ALA A 36 -9.42 -8.08 1.78
CA ALA A 36 -9.25 -9.51 1.99
C ALA A 36 -9.69 -10.27 0.74
N TYR A 37 -8.92 -11.31 0.39
CA TYR A 37 -9.21 -12.19 -0.73
C TYR A 37 -8.91 -13.63 -0.32
N THR A 38 -9.83 -14.54 -0.61
CA THR A 38 -9.66 -15.98 -0.41
C THR A 38 -9.24 -16.63 -1.72
N PRO A 39 -7.97 -17.07 -1.86
CA PRO A 39 -7.51 -17.71 -3.07
C PRO A 39 -8.09 -19.13 -3.23
N PRO A 40 -8.23 -19.63 -4.48
CA PRO A 40 -8.48 -21.06 -4.70
C PRO A 40 -7.27 -21.90 -4.25
N PRO A 41 -7.43 -23.24 -4.09
CA PRO A 41 -6.33 -24.11 -3.70
C PRO A 41 -5.09 -23.99 -4.60
N PRO A 42 -3.88 -24.22 -4.07
CA PRO A 42 -2.64 -24.23 -4.84
C PRO A 42 -2.58 -25.34 -5.87
N ARG A 43 -1.98 -25.05 -7.03
CA ARG A 43 -1.61 -26.08 -8.00
C ARG A 43 -0.38 -26.83 -7.50
N ALA A 44 -0.21 -28.07 -7.93
CA ALA A 44 0.98 -28.85 -7.57
C ALA A 44 2.26 -28.11 -8.02
N GLY A 45 3.18 -27.90 -7.08
CA GLY A 45 4.44 -27.18 -7.32
C GLY A 45 4.33 -25.66 -7.39
N GLU A 46 3.16 -25.08 -7.12
CA GLU A 46 2.99 -23.63 -7.08
C GLU A 46 3.68 -23.02 -5.85
N THR A 47 4.62 -22.09 -6.08
CA THR A 47 5.40 -21.43 -5.01
C THR A 47 5.10 -19.94 -4.89
N TRP A 48 4.54 -19.32 -5.93
CA TRP A 48 4.25 -17.89 -6.00
C TRP A 48 2.84 -17.60 -6.53
N ARG A 49 2.16 -16.64 -5.91
CA ARG A 49 0.84 -16.13 -6.32
C ARG A 49 0.94 -14.65 -6.66
N THR A 50 0.67 -14.30 -7.92
CA THR A 50 0.52 -12.91 -8.35
C THR A 50 -0.83 -12.35 -7.86
N VAL A 51 -0.83 -11.11 -7.38
CA VAL A 51 -2.03 -10.37 -6.99
C VAL A 51 -2.05 -9.06 -7.78
N GLN A 52 -3.17 -8.80 -8.45
CA GLN A 52 -3.38 -7.55 -9.18
C GLN A 52 -4.65 -6.88 -8.68
N VAL A 53 -4.53 -5.63 -8.23
CA VAL A 53 -5.67 -4.77 -7.93
C VAL A 53 -5.84 -3.79 -9.07
N ARG A 54 -7.06 -3.67 -9.57
CA ARG A 54 -7.44 -2.67 -10.57
C ARG A 54 -8.43 -1.71 -9.93
N VAL A 55 -8.22 -0.42 -10.15
CA VAL A 55 -9.07 0.65 -9.64
C VAL A 55 -9.64 1.39 -10.83
N ASP A 56 -10.95 1.57 -10.83
CA ASP A 56 -11.68 2.25 -11.92
C ASP A 56 -11.92 3.73 -11.60
N VAL A 57 -10.90 4.38 -11.04
CA VAL A 57 -10.93 5.81 -10.71
C VAL A 57 -9.96 6.52 -11.66
N PRO A 58 -10.44 7.41 -12.54
CA PRO A 58 -9.58 8.16 -13.44
C PRO A 58 -8.48 8.91 -12.68
N GLY A 59 -7.23 8.76 -13.13
CA GLY A 59 -6.06 9.41 -12.53
C GLY A 59 -5.54 8.78 -11.23
N ALA A 60 -6.17 7.71 -10.72
CA ALA A 60 -5.67 7.02 -9.53
C ALA A 60 -4.50 6.08 -9.87
N THR A 61 -3.50 6.03 -8.99
CA THR A 61 -2.43 5.03 -9.03
C THR A 61 -2.55 4.13 -7.80
N ALA A 62 -2.89 2.86 -8.01
CA ALA A 62 -2.93 1.88 -6.93
C ALA A 62 -1.52 1.40 -6.58
N ARG A 63 -1.16 1.49 -5.30
CA ARG A 63 0.07 0.86 -4.77
C ARG A 63 -0.32 -0.39 -4.02
N THR A 64 0.06 -1.54 -4.54
CA THR A 64 -0.30 -2.83 -3.95
C THR A 64 0.89 -3.77 -3.92
N ARG A 65 0.78 -4.85 -3.15
CA ARG A 65 1.69 -5.97 -3.28
C ARG A 65 1.46 -6.63 -4.64
N GLU A 66 2.54 -6.99 -5.32
CA GLU A 66 2.50 -7.70 -6.61
C GLU A 66 2.17 -9.19 -6.45
N GLY A 67 2.35 -9.73 -5.25
CA GLY A 67 2.07 -11.12 -4.94
C GLY A 67 2.65 -11.57 -3.61
N TYR A 68 2.64 -12.88 -3.40
CA TYR A 68 3.18 -13.55 -2.21
C TYR A 68 3.63 -14.98 -2.51
N PHE A 69 4.61 -15.44 -1.74
CA PHE A 69 5.00 -16.84 -1.72
C PHE A 69 4.03 -17.66 -0.87
N LEU A 70 3.71 -18.86 -1.32
CA LEU A 70 2.96 -19.82 -0.52
C LEU A 70 3.82 -20.28 0.66
N ARG A 71 3.18 -20.50 1.81
CA ARG A 71 3.82 -21.10 3.00
C ARG A 71 3.52 -22.58 3.07
#